data_AF-A0A850GEZ4-F1
#
_entry.id   AF-A0A850GEZ4-F1
#
_cell.length_a   1.000
_cell.length_b   1.000
_cell.length_c   1.000
_cell.angle_alpha   90.00
_cell.angle_beta   90.00
_cell.angle_gamma   90.00
#
_symmetry.space_group_name_H-M   'P 1'
#
loop_
_entity.id
_entity.type
_entity.pdbx_description
1 polymer ?
#
loop_
_entity_poly.entity_id
_entity_poly.type
_entity_poly.pdbx_seq_one_letter_code
_entity_poly.pdbx_strand_id
1 'polypeptide(L)'
;MGAGLGIVSLAWAGDAHAAIDVVDVCEDEAFSLGELVVCISDHMPTKDSDGYVLPSTITDAETDWRTLVNDLAAMDEIGDCDTITVPSALVGVYEVFAFYDNYTGEEYCVAMEALDGDEDGAVDYGWGTLIVNPEPERYLSVDIPHPLADNDTNIEGAAIFAGVGAHTFLMAGSHREANDEDSSACQTDEHESDVAHATDTLFFPAVVELDDYFSAASIAHTAIQFHGMDAEDSNSGCNGVDVYITHGSGSAPQTGDSIIDLKSSLLSEQPSWTVVNPGDTPSCGKNGAENVEGRYINLGDESLVCGSNPSSYTGRFIHIEQDIDNDLTGFRNPETWIAAIEDAFAPLSTPPTTSTISFQNGVAPSVAYAGMSDTFLKANEPNTAKGSVVTCQVDGDAGSEKWQALRWDVSAIPSGSVIDEVTVTVEVTNKTGSSGYYAYPLSRAWSEANATWNHYDSALAWQVAGASGALDRESTPVALWAPEVTGTHTLSLNPDLVQTWLDFPALNYGILLANEDNTNGLDFHSGEATTASERPKLTVVYH
;
A
#
# COMPACT_ATOMS: atom_id res chain seq x y z
N MET A 1 -44.45 -76.06 7.66
CA MET A 1 -43.81 -74.94 8.39
C MET A 1 -42.37 -74.87 7.92
N GLY A 2 -41.94 -73.71 7.42
CA GLY A 2 -40.62 -73.50 6.79
C GLY A 2 -40.77 -72.77 5.47
N ALA A 3 -41.15 -71.48 5.52
CA ALA A 3 -41.22 -70.60 4.36
C ALA A 3 -39.83 -69.94 4.15
N GLY A 4 -39.43 -69.82 2.89
CA GLY A 4 -38.13 -69.29 2.48
C GLY A 4 -37.95 -67.82 2.82
N LEU A 5 -36.74 -67.48 3.26
CA LEU A 5 -36.25 -66.11 3.42
C LEU A 5 -35.56 -65.72 2.10
N GLY A 6 -36.14 -64.73 1.42
CA GLY A 6 -35.51 -64.07 0.29
C GLY A 6 -34.32 -63.24 0.73
N ILE A 7 -33.22 -63.36 0.00
CA ILE A 7 -32.04 -62.50 0.12
C ILE A 7 -32.42 -61.17 -0.54
N VAL A 8 -32.51 -60.12 0.28
CA VAL A 8 -32.59 -58.74 -0.21
C VAL A 8 -31.16 -58.29 -0.45
N SER A 9 -30.81 -58.05 -1.71
CA SER A 9 -29.60 -57.34 -2.11
C SER A 9 -29.73 -55.88 -1.65
N LEU A 10 -29.02 -55.50 -0.59
CA LEU A 10 -28.73 -54.08 -0.35
C LEU A 10 -27.69 -53.66 -1.38
N ALA A 11 -28.10 -52.82 -2.32
CA ALA A 11 -27.18 -52.02 -3.10
C ALA A 11 -26.41 -51.11 -2.13
N TRP A 12 -25.08 -51.19 -2.17
CA TRP A 12 -24.21 -50.16 -1.63
C TRP A 12 -24.48 -48.88 -2.43
N ALA A 13 -25.01 -47.85 -1.77
CA ALA A 13 -24.83 -46.49 -2.25
C ALA A 13 -23.33 -46.19 -2.05
N GLY A 14 -22.65 -45.80 -3.12
CA GLY A 14 -21.28 -45.31 -3.03
C GLY A 14 -21.24 -44.10 -2.11
N ASP A 15 -20.23 -44.05 -1.24
CA ASP A 15 -19.89 -42.84 -0.51
C ASP A 15 -19.66 -41.72 -1.53
N ALA A 16 -20.31 -40.58 -1.34
CA ALA A 16 -19.91 -39.34 -1.99
C ALA A 16 -18.55 -38.98 -1.38
N HIS A 17 -17.48 -39.10 -2.14
CA HIS A 17 -16.19 -38.53 -1.76
C HIS A 17 -16.35 -37.00 -1.70
N ALA A 18 -15.69 -36.38 -0.72
CA ALA A 18 -15.77 -34.93 -0.53
C ALA A 18 -14.72 -34.30 -1.45
N ALA A 19 -15.10 -33.24 -2.16
CA ALA A 19 -14.22 -32.46 -3.02
C ALA A 19 -12.89 -32.12 -2.32
N ILE A 20 -11.80 -32.09 -3.09
CA ILE A 20 -10.48 -31.70 -2.59
C ILE A 20 -10.40 -30.18 -2.60
N ASP A 21 -9.88 -29.65 -1.50
CA ASP A 21 -9.52 -28.24 -1.39
C ASP A 21 -8.01 -28.13 -1.59
N VAL A 22 -7.62 -27.56 -2.73
CA VAL A 22 -6.21 -27.43 -3.12
C VAL A 22 -5.46 -26.47 -2.19
N VAL A 23 -6.16 -25.52 -1.55
CA VAL A 23 -5.56 -24.62 -0.57
C VAL A 23 -5.12 -25.41 0.65
N ASP A 24 -6.00 -26.23 1.22
CA ASP A 24 -5.67 -27.11 2.36
C ASP A 24 -4.46 -28.01 2.03
N VAL A 25 -4.38 -28.52 0.80
CA VAL A 25 -3.25 -29.36 0.35
C VAL A 25 -1.96 -28.54 0.29
N CYS A 26 -1.97 -27.39 -0.38
CA CYS A 26 -0.76 -26.62 -0.61
C CYS A 26 -0.26 -25.86 0.62
N GLU A 27 -1.15 -25.36 1.49
CA GLU A 27 -0.76 -24.74 2.76
C GLU A 27 -0.12 -25.75 3.73
N ASP A 28 -0.60 -26.99 3.76
CA ASP A 28 -0.04 -28.04 4.63
C ASP A 28 1.36 -28.50 4.17
N GLU A 29 1.68 -28.39 2.87
CA GLU A 29 2.92 -28.88 2.28
C GLU A 29 4.00 -27.79 2.10
N ALA A 30 3.62 -26.55 1.86
CA ALA A 30 4.55 -25.47 1.53
C ALA A 30 5.16 -24.79 2.77
N PHE A 31 6.49 -24.68 2.80
CA PHE A 31 7.22 -23.91 3.84
C PHE A 31 7.69 -22.55 3.34
N SER A 32 7.74 -22.35 2.02
CA SER A 32 8.16 -21.13 1.33
C SER A 32 7.16 -20.72 0.26
N LEU A 33 7.21 -19.46 -0.17
CA LEU A 33 6.38 -18.97 -1.27
C LEU A 33 6.67 -19.74 -2.57
N GLY A 34 7.94 -20.07 -2.83
CA GLY A 34 8.32 -20.87 -4.00
C GLY A 34 7.73 -22.27 -3.96
N GLU A 35 7.71 -22.94 -2.81
CA GLU A 35 7.06 -24.25 -2.64
C GLU A 35 5.54 -24.17 -2.80
N LEU A 36 4.90 -23.08 -2.31
CA LEU A 36 3.48 -22.84 -2.52
C LEU A 36 3.18 -22.74 -4.02
N VAL A 37 3.91 -21.90 -4.75
CA VAL A 37 3.72 -21.71 -6.20
C VAL A 37 3.95 -23.01 -6.99
N VAL A 38 4.92 -23.83 -6.59
CA VAL A 38 5.11 -25.17 -7.18
C VAL A 38 3.89 -26.05 -6.93
N CYS A 39 3.39 -26.12 -5.68
CA CYS A 39 2.21 -26.92 -5.37
C CYS A 39 0.97 -26.48 -6.16
N ILE A 40 0.74 -25.18 -6.29
CA ILE A 40 -0.35 -24.63 -7.10
C ILE A 40 -0.20 -25.08 -8.57
N SER A 41 1.02 -24.99 -9.11
CA SER A 41 1.31 -25.38 -10.49
C SER A 41 1.10 -26.88 -10.76
N ASP A 42 1.36 -27.73 -9.76
CA ASP A 42 1.15 -29.18 -9.84
C ASP A 42 -0.34 -29.56 -9.94
N HIS A 43 -1.26 -28.65 -9.56
CA HIS A 43 -2.71 -28.84 -9.62
C HIS A 43 -3.38 -28.02 -10.75
N MET A 44 -2.63 -27.64 -11.79
CA MET A 44 -3.18 -26.91 -12.94
C MET A 44 -3.55 -27.85 -14.10
N PRO A 45 -4.61 -27.54 -14.87
CA PRO A 45 -4.87 -28.19 -16.15
C PRO A 45 -3.65 -28.20 -17.08
N THR A 46 -3.22 -29.40 -17.48
CA THR A 46 -2.04 -29.57 -18.33
C THR A 46 -2.37 -29.39 -19.81
N LYS A 47 -1.33 -29.40 -20.66
CA LYS A 47 -1.49 -29.42 -22.11
C LYS A 47 -2.45 -30.53 -22.57
N ASP A 48 -3.33 -30.21 -23.52
CA ASP A 48 -4.30 -31.11 -24.15
C ASP A 48 -5.24 -31.81 -23.14
N SER A 49 -5.51 -31.19 -21.98
CA SER A 49 -6.39 -31.73 -20.94
C SER A 49 -7.87 -31.41 -21.14
N ASP A 50 -8.17 -30.38 -21.94
CA ASP A 50 -9.47 -29.71 -22.02
C ASP A 50 -9.98 -29.19 -20.65
N GLY A 51 -9.06 -28.94 -19.71
CA GLY A 51 -9.39 -28.57 -18.33
C GLY A 51 -9.53 -27.07 -18.06
N TYR A 52 -9.16 -26.19 -19.00
CA TYR A 52 -9.42 -24.75 -18.82
C TYR A 52 -10.89 -24.44 -19.17
N VAL A 53 -11.55 -23.68 -18.31
CA VAL A 53 -12.97 -23.34 -18.46
C VAL A 53 -13.13 -21.83 -18.51
N LEU A 54 -13.80 -21.31 -19.54
CA LEU A 54 -14.01 -19.86 -19.65
C LEU A 54 -14.78 -19.29 -18.43
N PRO A 55 -14.35 -18.13 -17.88
CA PRO A 55 -15.05 -17.41 -16.81
C PRO A 55 -16.52 -17.12 -17.12
N SER A 56 -16.87 -16.96 -18.39
CA SER A 56 -18.24 -16.74 -18.85
C SER A 56 -19.23 -17.88 -18.51
N THR A 57 -18.73 -19.04 -18.08
CA THR A 57 -19.55 -20.16 -17.58
C THR A 57 -20.20 -19.86 -16.22
N ILE A 58 -19.62 -18.96 -15.43
CA ILE A 58 -20.17 -18.47 -14.16
C ILE A 58 -20.64 -17.01 -14.35
N THR A 59 -21.89 -16.74 -14.01
CA THR A 59 -22.45 -15.39 -14.08
C THR A 59 -21.72 -14.46 -13.13
N ASP A 60 -21.34 -13.28 -13.61
CA ASP A 60 -20.63 -12.22 -12.88
C ASP A 60 -19.18 -12.55 -12.46
N ALA A 61 -18.61 -13.72 -12.82
CA ALA A 61 -17.26 -14.13 -12.40
C ALA A 61 -16.16 -13.10 -12.73
N GLU A 62 -16.13 -12.56 -13.94
CA GLU A 62 -15.15 -11.52 -14.31
C GLU A 62 -15.34 -10.23 -13.49
N THR A 63 -16.58 -9.82 -13.22
CA THR A 63 -16.87 -8.59 -12.46
C THR A 63 -16.48 -8.74 -10.99
N ASP A 64 -16.80 -9.90 -10.42
CA ASP A 64 -16.46 -10.27 -9.06
C ASP A 64 -14.94 -10.45 -8.90
N TRP A 65 -14.27 -11.01 -9.90
CA TRP A 65 -12.80 -11.09 -9.94
C TRP A 65 -12.15 -9.71 -9.97
N ARG A 66 -12.62 -8.80 -10.83
CA ARG A 66 -12.12 -7.43 -10.86
C ARG A 66 -12.26 -6.73 -9.51
N THR A 67 -13.40 -6.94 -8.84
CA THR A 67 -13.63 -6.41 -7.49
C THR A 67 -12.62 -6.98 -6.48
N LEU A 68 -12.39 -8.29 -6.52
CA LEU A 68 -11.44 -8.96 -5.64
C LEU A 68 -10.00 -8.48 -5.88
N VAL A 69 -9.57 -8.36 -7.14
CA VAL A 69 -8.23 -7.86 -7.50
C VAL A 69 -8.04 -6.44 -6.99
N ASN A 70 -9.01 -5.55 -7.17
CA ASN A 70 -8.94 -4.18 -6.66
C ASN A 70 -8.86 -4.14 -5.12
N ASP A 71 -9.64 -4.97 -4.43
CA ASP A 71 -9.61 -5.03 -2.95
C ASP A 71 -8.26 -5.55 -2.43
N LEU A 72 -7.69 -6.57 -3.08
CA LEU A 72 -6.36 -7.10 -2.77
C LEU A 72 -5.26 -6.06 -3.06
N ALA A 73 -5.31 -5.38 -4.20
CA ALA A 73 -4.33 -4.38 -4.58
C ALA A 73 -4.34 -3.15 -3.65
N ALA A 74 -5.47 -2.89 -2.98
CA ALA A 74 -5.67 -1.74 -2.11
C ALA A 74 -5.31 -1.99 -0.64
N MET A 75 -4.81 -3.17 -0.27
CA MET A 75 -4.38 -3.45 1.11
C MET A 75 -3.20 -2.58 1.52
N ASP A 76 -3.21 -2.09 2.76
CA ASP A 76 -2.12 -1.26 3.31
C ASP A 76 -1.20 -2.08 4.23
N GLU A 77 -1.71 -3.17 4.83
CA GLU A 77 -0.94 -4.08 5.70
C GLU A 77 -1.46 -5.52 5.58
N ILE A 78 -0.63 -6.52 5.91
CA ILE A 78 -1.03 -7.93 5.78
C ILE A 78 -2.25 -8.31 6.63
N GLY A 79 -2.47 -7.60 7.74
CA GLY A 79 -3.64 -7.79 8.59
C GLY A 79 -4.98 -7.54 7.89
N ASP A 80 -4.99 -6.82 6.77
CA ASP A 80 -6.19 -6.60 5.96
C ASP A 80 -6.62 -7.86 5.19
N CYS A 81 -5.72 -8.80 4.93
CA CYS A 81 -5.99 -10.02 4.16
C CYS A 81 -7.15 -10.84 4.75
N ASP A 82 -7.19 -10.99 6.08
CA ASP A 82 -8.26 -11.69 6.82
C ASP A 82 -9.65 -11.03 6.68
N THR A 83 -9.69 -9.79 6.19
CA THR A 83 -10.91 -9.01 6.02
C THR A 83 -11.43 -9.00 4.57
N ILE A 84 -10.60 -9.44 3.62
CA ILE A 84 -10.97 -9.56 2.21
C ILE A 84 -12.11 -10.56 2.08
N THR A 85 -13.19 -10.15 1.44
CA THR A 85 -14.36 -11.00 1.23
C THR A 85 -14.38 -11.49 -0.20
N VAL A 86 -14.30 -12.81 -0.41
CA VAL A 86 -14.49 -13.42 -1.72
C VAL A 86 -15.89 -13.09 -2.26
N PRO A 87 -16.00 -12.40 -3.41
CA PRO A 87 -17.30 -12.03 -3.98
C PRO A 87 -18.13 -13.25 -4.41
N SER A 88 -19.44 -13.06 -4.49
CA SER A 88 -20.40 -14.17 -4.52
C SER A 88 -20.28 -15.15 -5.68
N ALA A 89 -19.83 -14.71 -6.85
CA ALA A 89 -19.61 -15.56 -8.02
C ALA A 89 -18.35 -16.43 -7.88
N LEU A 90 -17.42 -16.03 -7.01
CA LEU A 90 -16.15 -16.72 -6.78
C LEU A 90 -16.17 -17.60 -5.52
N VAL A 91 -17.19 -17.50 -4.68
CA VAL A 91 -17.32 -18.33 -3.48
C VAL A 91 -17.34 -19.81 -3.86
N GLY A 92 -16.40 -20.57 -3.31
CA GLY A 92 -16.22 -22.01 -3.59
C GLY A 92 -15.46 -22.29 -4.88
N VAL A 93 -14.93 -21.25 -5.54
CA VAL A 93 -13.94 -21.36 -6.63
C VAL A 93 -12.60 -20.82 -6.14
N TYR A 94 -12.61 -19.60 -5.58
CA TYR A 94 -11.43 -18.95 -4.99
C TYR A 94 -11.49 -18.95 -3.47
N GLU A 95 -10.30 -19.02 -2.87
CA GLU A 95 -10.07 -18.64 -1.49
C GLU A 95 -9.04 -17.52 -1.38
N VAL A 96 -9.11 -16.79 -0.28
CA VAL A 96 -8.17 -15.72 0.07
C VAL A 96 -7.64 -15.99 1.47
N PHE A 97 -6.31 -16.06 1.61
CA PHE A 97 -5.65 -16.37 2.87
C PHE A 97 -4.27 -15.70 2.97
N ALA A 98 -3.81 -15.49 4.20
CA ALA A 98 -2.46 -15.02 4.48
C ALA A 98 -1.50 -16.21 4.55
N PHE A 99 -0.44 -16.17 3.74
CA PHE A 99 0.61 -17.19 3.70
C PHE A 99 1.90 -16.68 4.32
N TYR A 100 2.47 -17.43 5.26
CA TYR A 100 3.74 -17.12 5.94
C TYR A 100 4.90 -17.92 5.35
N ASP A 101 5.88 -17.24 4.74
CA ASP A 101 7.12 -17.87 4.29
C ASP A 101 8.04 -18.11 5.50
N ASN A 102 8.27 -19.37 5.83
CA ASN A 102 9.05 -19.75 7.01
C ASN A 102 10.56 -19.50 6.88
N TYR A 103 11.06 -19.26 5.67
CA TYR A 103 12.48 -19.00 5.41
C TYR A 103 12.80 -17.52 5.43
N THR A 104 11.94 -16.68 4.85
CA THR A 104 12.14 -15.22 4.82
C THR A 104 11.52 -14.55 6.04
N GLY A 105 10.43 -15.09 6.56
CA GLY A 105 9.61 -14.49 7.61
C GLY A 105 8.63 -13.44 7.11
N GLU A 106 8.48 -13.32 5.79
CA GLU A 106 7.52 -12.44 5.12
C GLU A 106 6.14 -13.10 5.02
N GLU A 107 5.10 -12.29 4.93
CA GLU A 107 3.72 -12.74 4.74
C GLU A 107 3.13 -12.16 3.46
N TYR A 108 2.30 -12.95 2.79
CA TYR A 108 1.66 -12.59 1.52
C TYR A 108 0.17 -12.89 1.59
N CYS A 109 -0.66 -12.07 0.95
CA CYS A 109 -2.07 -12.39 0.76
C CYS A 109 -2.25 -13.12 -0.57
N VAL A 110 -2.75 -14.35 -0.53
CA VAL A 110 -2.90 -15.23 -1.68
C VAL A 110 -4.37 -15.35 -2.03
N ALA A 111 -4.71 -15.10 -3.30
CA ALA A 111 -6.00 -15.42 -3.89
C ALA A 111 -5.78 -16.45 -5.00
N MET A 112 -6.18 -17.69 -4.76
CA MET A 112 -6.02 -18.79 -5.71
C MET A 112 -7.31 -19.60 -5.87
N GLU A 113 -7.44 -20.23 -7.03
CA GLU A 113 -8.45 -21.25 -7.26
C GLU A 113 -8.17 -22.47 -6.37
N ALA A 114 -9.21 -22.97 -5.71
CA ALA A 114 -9.10 -24.00 -4.67
C ALA A 114 -9.85 -25.29 -4.99
N LEU A 115 -10.83 -25.24 -5.90
CA LEU A 115 -11.76 -26.35 -6.11
C LEU A 115 -11.18 -27.39 -7.09
N ASP A 116 -10.93 -28.61 -6.60
CA ASP A 116 -10.83 -29.84 -7.39
C ASP A 116 -12.08 -30.69 -7.05
N GLY A 117 -13.14 -30.48 -7.81
CA GLY A 117 -14.47 -31.01 -7.55
C GLY A 117 -14.67 -32.44 -8.07
N ASP A 118 -13.91 -32.84 -9.10
CA ASP A 118 -14.00 -34.15 -9.73
C ASP A 118 -12.88 -35.13 -9.34
N GLU A 119 -11.94 -34.66 -8.50
CA GLU A 119 -10.83 -35.40 -7.91
C GLU A 119 -9.85 -35.93 -8.97
N ASP A 120 -9.65 -35.19 -10.06
CA ASP A 120 -8.71 -35.54 -11.12
C ASP A 120 -7.26 -35.05 -10.83
N GLY A 121 -7.10 -34.24 -9.77
CA GLY A 121 -5.83 -33.69 -9.33
C GLY A 121 -5.52 -32.32 -9.93
N ALA A 122 -6.45 -31.71 -10.64
CA ALA A 122 -6.36 -30.33 -11.12
C ALA A 122 -7.56 -29.50 -10.63
N VAL A 123 -7.37 -28.18 -10.58
CA VAL A 123 -8.47 -27.25 -10.33
C VAL A 123 -9.47 -27.25 -11.49
N ASP A 124 -10.76 -27.10 -11.17
CA ASP A 124 -11.88 -27.30 -12.11
C ASP A 124 -11.95 -26.27 -13.26
N TYR A 125 -11.32 -25.09 -13.13
CA TYR A 125 -11.45 -23.98 -14.08
C TYR A 125 -10.13 -23.46 -14.67
N GLY A 126 -9.04 -23.51 -13.92
CA GLY A 126 -7.71 -23.06 -14.37
C GLY A 126 -7.57 -21.54 -14.50
N TRP A 127 -8.21 -20.75 -13.63
CA TRP A 127 -8.27 -19.29 -13.70
C TRP A 127 -7.02 -18.58 -13.16
N GLY A 128 -6.26 -19.23 -12.28
CA GLY A 128 -4.94 -18.77 -11.86
C GLY A 128 -4.88 -18.18 -10.45
N THR A 129 -3.84 -17.41 -10.18
CA THR A 129 -3.47 -16.99 -8.83
C THR A 129 -2.95 -15.56 -8.83
N LEU A 130 -3.41 -14.78 -7.86
CA LEU A 130 -2.85 -13.47 -7.52
C LEU A 130 -2.28 -13.54 -6.10
N ILE A 131 -1.03 -13.12 -5.94
CA ILE A 131 -0.37 -12.98 -4.64
C ILE A 131 0.02 -11.52 -4.45
N VAL A 132 -0.31 -10.94 -3.30
CA VAL A 132 -0.05 -9.54 -2.98
C VAL A 132 0.85 -9.43 -1.76
N ASN A 133 1.91 -8.62 -1.89
CA ASN A 133 2.68 -8.07 -0.79
C ASN A 133 2.20 -6.63 -0.55
N PRO A 134 1.42 -6.37 0.51
CA PRO A 134 0.88 -5.04 0.80
C PRO A 134 1.96 -4.06 1.31
N GLU A 135 3.14 -4.56 1.70
CA GLU A 135 4.28 -3.76 2.15
C GLU A 135 5.46 -3.90 1.16
N PRO A 136 5.30 -3.51 -0.12
CA PRO A 136 6.31 -3.75 -1.13
C PRO A 136 7.53 -2.86 -0.93
N GLU A 137 8.70 -3.37 -1.32
CA GLU A 137 9.85 -2.53 -1.58
C GLU A 137 9.77 -1.85 -2.94
N ARG A 138 9.00 -2.38 -3.90
CA ARG A 138 8.88 -1.84 -5.26
C ARG A 138 7.46 -2.07 -5.79
N TYR A 139 6.86 -1.04 -6.39
CA TYR A 139 5.59 -1.19 -7.13
C TYR A 139 5.83 -1.86 -8.49
N LEU A 140 6.15 -3.14 -8.44
CA LEU A 140 6.29 -4.03 -9.59
C LEU A 140 5.21 -5.12 -9.52
N SER A 141 4.72 -5.53 -10.69
CA SER A 141 4.00 -6.80 -10.86
C SER A 141 4.91 -7.79 -11.56
N VAL A 142 5.03 -9.00 -11.03
CA VAL A 142 5.71 -10.12 -11.66
C VAL A 142 4.67 -11.08 -12.23
N ASP A 143 4.59 -11.13 -13.55
CA ASP A 143 3.50 -11.80 -14.26
C ASP A 143 4.01 -13.05 -14.98
N ILE A 144 3.41 -14.20 -14.68
CA ILE A 144 3.75 -15.51 -15.25
C ILE A 144 2.56 -16.04 -16.07
N PRO A 145 2.50 -15.74 -17.37
CA PRO A 145 1.36 -16.11 -18.21
C PRO A 145 1.37 -17.60 -18.57
N HIS A 146 2.54 -18.24 -18.61
CA HIS A 146 2.68 -19.61 -19.12
C HIS A 146 3.49 -20.50 -18.15
N PRO A 147 3.03 -20.69 -16.90
CA PRO A 147 3.81 -21.36 -15.84
C PRO A 147 4.18 -22.82 -16.18
N LEU A 148 3.33 -23.52 -16.95
CA LEU A 148 3.58 -24.90 -17.37
C LEU A 148 4.24 -25.04 -18.76
N ALA A 149 4.24 -23.99 -19.58
CA ALA A 149 4.74 -24.06 -20.96
C ALA A 149 6.16 -23.48 -21.11
N ASP A 150 6.50 -22.48 -20.30
CA ASP A 150 7.74 -21.70 -20.46
C ASP A 150 8.89 -22.14 -19.54
N ASN A 151 8.79 -23.36 -19.01
CA ASN A 151 9.72 -24.08 -18.14
C ASN A 151 10.30 -23.25 -16.97
N ASP A 152 9.89 -23.60 -15.76
CA ASP A 152 10.36 -23.05 -14.49
C ASP A 152 10.12 -21.53 -14.29
N THR A 153 9.35 -20.87 -15.16
CA THR A 153 9.00 -19.44 -15.01
C THR A 153 8.14 -19.17 -13.78
N ASN A 154 7.34 -20.15 -13.33
CA ASN A 154 6.62 -20.08 -12.06
C ASN A 154 7.57 -19.98 -10.87
N ILE A 155 8.60 -20.84 -10.82
CA ILE A 155 9.59 -20.86 -9.74
C ILE A 155 10.47 -19.61 -9.79
N GLU A 156 10.95 -19.24 -10.98
CA GLU A 156 11.71 -18.02 -11.22
C GLU A 156 10.92 -16.78 -10.78
N GLY A 157 9.68 -16.66 -11.25
CA GLY A 157 8.79 -15.54 -10.97
C GLY A 157 8.50 -15.37 -9.48
N ALA A 158 8.18 -16.47 -8.79
CA ALA A 158 7.93 -16.44 -7.35
C ALA A 158 9.16 -15.96 -6.56
N ALA A 159 10.34 -16.47 -6.93
CA ALA A 159 11.59 -16.07 -6.32
C ALA A 159 11.96 -14.61 -6.61
N ILE A 160 11.73 -14.13 -7.84
CA ILE A 160 11.94 -12.72 -8.21
C ILE A 160 10.97 -11.83 -7.43
N PHE A 161 9.68 -12.15 -7.42
CA PHE A 161 8.64 -11.40 -6.71
C PHE A 161 9.01 -11.19 -5.24
N ALA A 162 9.35 -12.27 -4.53
CA ALA A 162 9.78 -12.19 -3.14
C ALA A 162 11.12 -11.44 -3.00
N GLY A 163 12.09 -11.74 -3.87
CA GLY A 163 13.46 -11.22 -3.77
C GLY A 163 13.59 -9.72 -4.03
N VAL A 164 12.76 -9.14 -4.90
CA VAL A 164 12.76 -7.69 -5.20
C VAL A 164 11.73 -6.93 -4.35
N GLY A 165 11.01 -7.62 -3.46
CA GLY A 165 9.90 -7.04 -2.71
C GLY A 165 8.85 -6.40 -3.62
N ALA A 166 8.47 -7.09 -4.70
CA ALA A 166 7.44 -6.62 -5.62
C ALA A 166 6.07 -6.59 -4.92
N HIS A 167 5.12 -5.82 -5.46
CA HIS A 167 3.78 -5.68 -4.88
C HIS A 167 2.85 -6.81 -5.28
N THR A 168 2.84 -7.20 -6.55
CA THR A 168 1.96 -8.26 -7.04
C THR A 168 2.72 -9.35 -7.78
N PHE A 169 2.26 -10.59 -7.64
CA PHE A 169 2.62 -11.72 -8.48
C PHE A 169 1.34 -12.30 -9.07
N LEU A 170 1.26 -12.37 -10.39
CA LEU A 170 0.09 -12.88 -11.11
C LEU A 170 0.51 -14.08 -11.95
N MET A 171 -0.15 -15.22 -11.77
CA MET A 171 0.18 -16.46 -12.48
C MET A 171 -1.07 -17.07 -13.11
N ALA A 172 -0.97 -17.47 -14.38
CA ALA A 172 -2.06 -18.17 -15.07
C ALA A 172 -2.35 -19.53 -14.41
N GLY A 173 -3.59 -20.02 -14.53
CA GLY A 173 -4.03 -21.25 -13.86
C GLY A 173 -3.96 -22.51 -14.69
N SER A 174 -3.42 -22.46 -15.91
CA SER A 174 -3.39 -23.61 -16.81
C SER A 174 -2.19 -23.55 -17.76
N HIS A 175 -1.92 -24.67 -18.43
CA HIS A 175 -1.08 -24.66 -19.62
C HIS A 175 -1.74 -23.80 -20.72
N ARG A 176 -0.95 -23.05 -21.50
CA ARG A 176 -1.47 -22.16 -22.57
C ARG A 176 -2.22 -22.90 -23.67
N GLU A 177 -1.85 -24.15 -23.91
CA GLU A 177 -2.53 -25.11 -24.82
C GLU A 177 -3.33 -26.15 -24.00
N ALA A 178 -4.03 -25.76 -22.95
CA ALA A 178 -4.83 -26.71 -22.15
C ALA A 178 -6.00 -27.27 -22.97
N ASN A 179 -6.59 -26.47 -23.87
CA ASN A 179 -7.76 -26.83 -24.66
C ASN A 179 -7.39 -27.00 -26.14
N ASP A 180 -7.94 -28.04 -26.79
CA ASP A 180 -7.53 -28.50 -28.13
C ASP A 180 -7.90 -27.55 -29.32
N GLU A 181 -8.71 -26.51 -29.12
CA GLU A 181 -9.22 -25.64 -30.20
C GLU A 181 -8.67 -24.19 -30.16
N ASP A 182 -8.06 -23.72 -31.27
CA ASP A 182 -7.81 -22.30 -31.52
C ASP A 182 -9.15 -21.54 -31.49
N SER A 183 -9.35 -20.71 -30.47
CA SER A 183 -10.67 -20.18 -30.15
C SER A 183 -10.67 -18.93 -29.27
N SER A 184 -9.50 -18.34 -28.97
CA SER A 184 -9.44 -17.03 -28.30
C SER A 184 -10.29 -16.00 -29.04
N ALA A 185 -11.13 -15.28 -28.28
CA ALA A 185 -12.00 -14.24 -28.84
C ALA A 185 -11.21 -13.08 -29.47
N CYS A 186 -9.98 -12.88 -29.02
CA CYS A 186 -9.13 -11.76 -29.41
C CYS A 186 -8.19 -12.12 -30.57
N GLN A 187 -7.63 -13.33 -30.55
CA GLN A 187 -6.65 -13.82 -31.52
C GLN A 187 -7.00 -15.26 -31.92
N THR A 188 -7.71 -15.42 -33.03
CA THR A 188 -8.38 -16.68 -33.39
C THR A 188 -7.47 -17.85 -33.76
N ASP A 189 -6.17 -17.61 -33.92
CA ASP A 189 -5.17 -18.64 -34.18
C ASP A 189 -4.47 -19.08 -32.88
N GLU A 190 -4.95 -18.59 -31.72
CA GLU A 190 -4.43 -18.90 -30.39
C GLU A 190 -5.51 -19.59 -29.53
N HIS A 191 -5.05 -20.38 -28.56
CA HIS A 191 -5.91 -21.12 -27.64
C HIS A 191 -6.63 -20.19 -26.65
N GLU A 192 -7.85 -20.55 -26.23
CA GLU A 192 -8.59 -19.78 -25.21
C GLU A 192 -7.90 -19.75 -23.83
N SER A 193 -7.05 -20.76 -23.54
CA SER A 193 -6.21 -20.83 -22.35
C SER A 193 -4.88 -20.06 -22.47
N ASP A 194 -4.54 -19.51 -23.65
CA ASP A 194 -3.34 -18.70 -23.81
C ASP A 194 -3.62 -17.27 -23.33
N VAL A 195 -3.41 -17.04 -22.03
CA VAL A 195 -3.74 -15.77 -21.37
C VAL A 195 -3.08 -14.56 -22.03
N ALA A 196 -1.86 -14.72 -22.57
CA ALA A 196 -1.15 -13.65 -23.27
C ALA A 196 -1.84 -13.24 -24.58
N HIS A 197 -2.76 -14.05 -25.11
CA HIS A 197 -3.43 -13.83 -26.38
C HIS A 197 -4.96 -13.82 -26.28
N ALA A 198 -5.52 -13.94 -25.07
CA ALA A 198 -6.95 -14.07 -24.80
C ALA A 198 -7.44 -13.07 -23.74
N THR A 199 -8.46 -12.28 -24.10
CA THR A 199 -9.04 -11.25 -23.20
C THR A 199 -10.20 -11.78 -22.35
N ASP A 200 -10.67 -12.98 -22.64
CA ASP A 200 -11.77 -13.68 -21.98
C ASP A 200 -11.29 -14.63 -20.87
N THR A 201 -10.04 -14.49 -20.42
CA THR A 201 -9.47 -15.13 -19.23
C THR A 201 -9.60 -14.23 -18.01
N LEU A 202 -9.27 -14.72 -16.79
CA LEU A 202 -9.18 -13.86 -15.60
C LEU A 202 -7.81 -13.17 -15.44
N PHE A 203 -6.82 -13.54 -16.25
CA PHE A 203 -5.49 -12.93 -16.20
C PHE A 203 -5.51 -11.50 -16.76
N PHE A 204 -6.10 -11.31 -17.95
CA PHE A 204 -6.24 -10.00 -18.58
C PHE A 204 -6.96 -8.96 -17.69
N PRO A 205 -8.18 -9.22 -17.14
CA PRO A 205 -8.85 -8.28 -16.26
C PRO A 205 -8.08 -8.03 -14.96
N ALA A 206 -7.28 -8.98 -14.44
CA ALA A 206 -6.42 -8.71 -13.29
C ALA A 206 -5.37 -7.64 -13.60
N VAL A 207 -4.70 -7.73 -14.75
CA VAL A 207 -3.73 -6.71 -15.18
C VAL A 207 -4.39 -5.36 -15.40
N VAL A 208 -5.61 -5.34 -15.94
CA VAL A 208 -6.41 -4.10 -16.09
C VAL A 208 -6.63 -3.43 -14.73
N GLU A 209 -7.19 -4.15 -13.76
CA GLU A 209 -7.51 -3.57 -12.45
C GLU A 209 -6.25 -3.13 -11.69
N LEU A 210 -5.16 -3.88 -11.79
CA LEU A 210 -3.88 -3.48 -11.20
C LEU A 210 -3.36 -2.17 -11.80
N ASP A 211 -3.32 -2.04 -13.13
CA ASP A 211 -2.85 -0.80 -13.77
C ASP A 211 -3.77 0.39 -13.47
N ASP A 212 -5.09 0.18 -13.45
CA ASP A 212 -6.07 1.21 -13.12
C ASP A 212 -5.95 1.66 -11.66
N TYR A 213 -5.75 0.72 -10.71
CA TYR A 213 -5.51 1.02 -9.30
C TYR A 213 -4.27 1.92 -9.13
N PHE A 214 -3.11 1.49 -9.65
CA PHE A 214 -1.87 2.27 -9.51
C PHE A 214 -1.96 3.62 -10.22
N SER A 215 -2.59 3.65 -11.40
CA SER A 215 -2.82 4.90 -12.15
C SER A 215 -3.70 5.88 -11.36
N ALA A 216 -4.78 5.40 -10.75
CA ALA A 216 -5.66 6.20 -9.92
C ALA A 216 -4.95 6.73 -8.66
N ALA A 217 -4.08 5.92 -8.06
CA ALA A 217 -3.24 6.28 -6.91
C ALA A 217 -2.05 7.20 -7.28
N SER A 218 -1.82 7.48 -8.57
CA SER A 218 -0.63 8.17 -9.07
C SER A 218 0.69 7.50 -8.67
N ILE A 219 0.66 6.18 -8.55
CA ILE A 219 1.82 5.32 -8.27
C ILE A 219 2.47 4.93 -9.59
N ALA A 220 3.78 5.12 -9.68
CA ALA A 220 4.55 4.64 -10.82
C ALA A 220 4.77 3.13 -10.69
N HIS A 221 3.95 2.36 -11.39
CA HIS A 221 4.00 0.90 -11.42
C HIS A 221 4.59 0.36 -12.74
N THR A 222 5.22 -0.82 -12.71
CA THR A 222 5.65 -1.55 -13.91
C THR A 222 5.33 -3.04 -13.79
N ALA A 223 4.64 -3.59 -14.78
CA ALA A 223 4.42 -5.03 -14.92
C ALA A 223 5.56 -5.66 -15.74
N ILE A 224 6.18 -6.71 -15.21
CA ILE A 224 7.23 -7.48 -15.85
C ILE A 224 6.70 -8.89 -16.09
N GLN A 225 6.55 -9.25 -17.35
CA GLN A 225 6.01 -10.54 -17.76
C GLN A 225 7.10 -11.43 -18.35
N PHE A 226 7.29 -12.60 -17.75
CA PHE A 226 8.33 -13.55 -18.11
C PHE A 226 7.80 -14.66 -19.02
N HIS A 227 8.47 -14.85 -20.16
CA HIS A 227 8.17 -15.85 -21.17
C HIS A 227 9.40 -16.71 -21.49
N GLY A 228 9.14 -17.85 -22.11
CA GLY A 228 10.12 -18.77 -22.67
C GLY A 228 10.13 -18.74 -24.20
N MET A 229 11.34 -18.82 -24.78
CA MET A 229 11.51 -19.02 -26.21
C MET A 229 12.46 -20.17 -26.50
N ASP A 230 12.21 -20.89 -27.59
CA ASP A 230 13.21 -21.77 -28.21
C ASP A 230 14.07 -20.92 -29.16
N ALA A 231 15.22 -20.43 -28.68
CA ALA A 231 16.09 -19.58 -29.49
C ALA A 231 16.85 -20.38 -30.57
N GLU A 232 16.92 -21.70 -30.45
CA GLU A 232 17.58 -22.61 -31.39
C GLU A 232 16.63 -23.10 -32.51
N ASP A 233 15.31 -22.95 -32.34
CA ASP A 233 14.37 -23.07 -33.45
C ASP A 233 14.63 -21.95 -34.47
N SER A 234 15.11 -22.36 -35.64
CA SER A 234 15.32 -21.48 -36.79
C SER A 234 14.09 -20.66 -37.20
N ASN A 235 12.87 -21.07 -36.79
CA ASN A 235 11.62 -20.35 -37.04
C ASN A 235 11.24 -19.35 -35.94
N SER A 236 11.88 -19.37 -34.76
CA SER A 236 11.59 -18.42 -33.66
C SER A 236 11.96 -16.99 -34.02
N GLY A 237 12.88 -16.82 -34.97
CA GLY A 237 13.42 -15.53 -35.35
C GLY A 237 14.35 -14.92 -34.29
N CYS A 238 14.78 -15.69 -33.28
CA CYS A 238 15.59 -15.24 -32.14
C CYS A 238 16.95 -15.97 -32.04
N ASN A 239 17.41 -16.57 -33.15
CA ASN A 239 18.67 -17.30 -33.23
C ASN A 239 19.85 -16.53 -32.61
N GLY A 240 20.46 -17.12 -31.57
CA GLY A 240 21.62 -16.57 -30.86
C GLY A 240 21.29 -15.39 -29.92
N VAL A 241 20.02 -15.22 -29.55
CA VAL A 241 19.58 -14.32 -28.48
C VAL A 241 19.29 -15.17 -27.26
N ASP A 242 19.91 -14.84 -26.12
CA ASP A 242 19.68 -15.56 -24.87
C ASP A 242 18.47 -14.96 -24.12
N VAL A 243 18.39 -13.63 -24.09
CA VAL A 243 17.32 -12.87 -23.44
C VAL A 243 16.89 -11.71 -24.33
N TYR A 244 15.59 -11.56 -24.55
CA TYR A 244 15.02 -10.43 -25.29
C TYR A 244 14.05 -9.64 -24.42
N ILE A 245 14.37 -8.38 -24.17
CA ILE A 245 13.61 -7.50 -23.27
C ILE A 245 12.98 -6.38 -24.09
N THR A 246 11.67 -6.26 -24.04
CA THR A 246 10.91 -5.25 -24.80
C THR A 246 9.86 -4.57 -23.91
N HIS A 247 9.24 -3.51 -24.43
CA HIS A 247 8.05 -2.91 -23.82
C HIS A 247 6.73 -3.43 -24.42
N GLY A 248 6.69 -4.68 -24.90
CA GLY A 248 5.55 -5.20 -25.66
C GLY A 248 5.36 -4.48 -27.00
N SER A 249 6.47 -4.07 -27.64
CA SER A 249 6.46 -3.35 -28.91
C SER A 249 7.75 -3.62 -29.68
N GLY A 250 7.67 -3.59 -31.02
CA GLY A 250 8.84 -3.66 -31.91
C GLY A 250 9.63 -2.35 -32.01
N SER A 251 9.22 -1.30 -31.30
CA SER A 251 9.90 -0.01 -31.27
C SER A 251 11.14 -0.04 -30.38
N ALA A 252 12.27 0.51 -30.85
CA ALA A 252 13.51 0.59 -30.08
C ALA A 252 13.35 1.46 -28.80
N PRO A 253 14.00 1.08 -27.69
CA PRO A 253 13.97 1.88 -26.46
C PRO A 253 14.67 3.24 -26.62
N GLN A 254 14.25 4.20 -25.81
CA GLN A 254 14.86 5.51 -25.66
C GLN A 254 15.84 5.53 -24.47
N THR A 255 16.81 6.45 -24.52
CA THR A 255 17.73 6.64 -23.39
C THR A 255 16.97 6.99 -22.13
N GLY A 256 17.15 6.20 -21.07
CA GLY A 256 16.44 6.34 -19.79
C GLY A 256 15.27 5.37 -19.61
N ASP A 257 14.97 4.54 -20.62
CA ASP A 257 14.00 3.45 -20.46
C ASP A 257 14.59 2.35 -19.58
N SER A 258 13.76 1.81 -18.69
CA SER A 258 14.13 0.77 -17.73
C SER A 258 14.69 -0.49 -18.38
N ILE A 259 14.28 -0.83 -19.61
CA ILE A 259 14.80 -2.01 -20.33
C ILE A 259 16.24 -1.85 -20.81
N ILE A 260 16.74 -0.60 -20.93
CA ILE A 260 18.17 -0.34 -21.21
C ILE A 260 19.00 -0.57 -19.95
N ASP A 261 18.50 -0.12 -18.81
CA ASP A 261 19.17 -0.28 -17.52
C ASP A 261 19.17 -1.77 -17.14
N LEU A 262 18.02 -2.45 -17.20
CA LEU A 262 17.89 -3.89 -16.94
C LEU A 262 18.82 -4.72 -17.82
N LYS A 263 18.88 -4.44 -19.14
CA LYS A 263 19.84 -5.09 -20.04
C LYS A 263 21.29 -4.86 -19.59
N SER A 264 21.63 -3.64 -19.20
CA SER A 264 22.99 -3.29 -18.78
C SER A 264 23.38 -4.00 -17.48
N SER A 265 22.46 -4.08 -16.52
CA SER A 265 22.66 -4.76 -15.24
C SER A 265 22.77 -6.27 -15.42
N LEU A 266 21.93 -6.89 -16.27
CA LEU A 266 22.06 -8.31 -16.62
C LEU A 266 23.40 -8.63 -17.28
N LEU A 267 23.88 -7.79 -18.20
CA LEU A 267 25.20 -7.98 -18.82
C LEU A 267 26.37 -7.74 -17.85
N SER A 268 26.14 -7.03 -16.74
CA SER A 268 27.11 -6.90 -15.66
C SER A 268 27.19 -8.19 -14.83
N GLU A 269 26.04 -8.75 -14.47
CA GLU A 269 25.95 -10.01 -13.71
C GLU A 269 26.36 -11.23 -14.55
N GLN A 270 25.96 -11.26 -15.83
CA GLN A 270 26.21 -12.36 -16.76
C GLN A 270 26.81 -11.87 -18.09
N PRO A 271 28.12 -11.54 -18.12
CA PRO A 271 28.77 -11.00 -19.32
C PRO A 271 28.82 -11.95 -20.52
N SER A 272 28.49 -13.24 -20.34
CA SER A 272 28.41 -14.21 -21.42
C SER A 272 27.06 -14.23 -22.14
N TRP A 273 26.02 -13.63 -21.57
CA TRP A 273 24.69 -13.62 -22.16
C TRP A 273 24.62 -12.64 -23.33
N THR A 274 23.76 -12.98 -24.29
CA THR A 274 23.34 -12.15 -25.41
C THR A 274 21.97 -11.57 -25.09
N VAL A 275 21.96 -10.53 -24.26
CA VAL A 275 20.76 -9.78 -23.89
C VAL A 275 20.52 -8.68 -24.92
N VAL A 276 19.32 -8.60 -25.49
CA VAL A 276 19.01 -7.64 -26.57
C VAL A 276 17.68 -6.92 -26.33
N ASN A 277 17.54 -5.72 -26.89
CA ASN A 277 16.31 -4.94 -26.97
C ASN A 277 15.89 -4.75 -28.44
N PRO A 278 14.67 -4.28 -28.74
CA PRO A 278 14.26 -4.03 -30.13
C PRO A 278 15.24 -3.11 -30.87
N GLY A 279 15.69 -3.54 -32.04
CA GLY A 279 16.65 -2.81 -32.88
C GLY A 279 18.12 -3.23 -32.72
N ASP A 280 18.44 -4.10 -31.76
CA ASP A 280 19.78 -4.66 -31.59
C ASP A 280 20.10 -5.78 -32.61
N THR A 281 21.34 -6.29 -32.56
CA THR A 281 21.80 -7.45 -33.34
C THR A 281 22.60 -8.39 -32.44
N PRO A 282 22.30 -9.71 -32.41
CA PRO A 282 21.24 -10.40 -33.16
C PRO A 282 19.83 -9.90 -32.81
N SER A 283 18.91 -10.01 -33.76
CA SER A 283 17.52 -9.55 -33.61
C SER A 283 16.62 -10.69 -33.16
N CYS A 284 15.54 -10.38 -32.43
CA CYS A 284 14.49 -11.32 -32.07
C CYS A 284 13.12 -10.82 -32.52
N GLY A 285 12.29 -11.73 -33.04
CA GLY A 285 10.95 -11.42 -33.55
C GLY A 285 9.88 -11.34 -32.46
N LYS A 286 10.10 -12.01 -31.32
CA LYS A 286 9.15 -12.16 -30.21
C LYS A 286 9.06 -10.92 -29.32
N ASN A 287 8.55 -9.83 -29.88
CA ASN A 287 8.58 -8.52 -29.21
C ASN A 287 7.41 -8.25 -28.26
N GLY A 288 6.52 -9.23 -28.06
CA GLY A 288 5.36 -9.09 -27.17
C GLY A 288 4.28 -8.12 -27.65
N ALA A 289 4.31 -7.63 -28.90
CA ALA A 289 3.27 -6.71 -29.38
C ALA A 289 1.91 -7.38 -29.63
N GLU A 290 1.86 -8.72 -29.60
CA GLU A 290 0.63 -9.50 -29.66
C GLU A 290 0.04 -9.78 -28.27
N ASN A 291 0.81 -9.52 -27.22
CA ASN A 291 0.41 -9.74 -25.84
C ASN A 291 -0.73 -8.79 -25.42
N VAL A 292 -1.88 -9.32 -25.01
CA VAL A 292 -3.10 -8.52 -24.76
C VAL A 292 -2.95 -7.60 -23.54
N GLU A 293 -2.25 -8.04 -22.50
CA GLU A 293 -1.92 -7.23 -21.31
C GLU A 293 -1.02 -6.04 -21.71
N GLY A 294 0.06 -6.33 -22.44
CA GLY A 294 0.99 -5.32 -22.94
C GLY A 294 0.33 -4.34 -23.90
N ARG A 295 -0.63 -4.79 -24.72
CA ARG A 295 -1.45 -3.93 -25.56
C ARG A 295 -2.29 -2.97 -24.70
N TYR A 296 -2.96 -3.47 -23.66
CA TYR A 296 -3.75 -2.62 -22.77
C TYR A 296 -2.88 -1.57 -22.07
N ILE A 297 -1.78 -1.96 -21.41
CA ILE A 297 -0.92 -1.03 -20.65
C ILE A 297 -0.32 0.06 -21.56
N ASN A 298 -0.05 -0.27 -22.84
CA ASN A 298 0.49 0.67 -23.81
C ASN A 298 -0.57 1.57 -24.48
N LEU A 299 -1.83 1.13 -24.56
CA LEU A 299 -2.92 1.87 -25.20
C LEU A 299 -3.80 2.64 -24.21
N GLY A 300 -3.95 2.14 -22.98
CA GLY A 300 -4.85 2.66 -21.94
C GLY A 300 -6.33 2.51 -22.29
N ASP A 301 -6.69 1.53 -23.12
CA ASP A 301 -8.07 1.31 -23.59
C ASP A 301 -8.31 -0.17 -23.94
N GLU A 302 -9.06 -0.88 -23.08
CA GLU A 302 -9.42 -2.29 -23.28
C GLU A 302 -10.10 -2.54 -24.63
N SER A 303 -10.88 -1.58 -25.15
CA SER A 303 -11.63 -1.75 -26.40
C SER A 303 -10.74 -1.82 -27.65
N LEU A 304 -9.46 -1.48 -27.51
CA LEU A 304 -8.48 -1.49 -28.60
C LEU A 304 -7.55 -2.71 -28.59
N VAL A 305 -7.60 -3.54 -27.54
CA VAL A 305 -6.64 -4.63 -27.29
C VAL A 305 -6.68 -5.71 -28.37
N CYS A 306 -7.85 -6.02 -28.92
CA CYS A 306 -7.98 -6.97 -30.04
C CYS A 306 -7.77 -6.34 -31.42
N GLY A 307 -7.23 -5.12 -31.45
CA GLY A 307 -6.90 -4.38 -32.65
C GLY A 307 -5.48 -4.66 -33.15
N SER A 308 -4.90 -3.65 -33.80
CA SER A 308 -3.55 -3.73 -34.34
C SER A 308 -2.48 -3.64 -33.25
N ASN A 309 -1.37 -4.35 -33.45
CA ASN A 309 -0.18 -4.29 -32.60
C ASN A 309 0.30 -2.83 -32.34
N PRO A 310 0.67 -2.48 -31.10
CA PRO A 310 1.06 -1.14 -30.71
C PRO A 310 2.39 -0.74 -31.36
N SER A 311 2.41 0.48 -31.91
CA SER A 311 3.62 1.08 -32.52
C SER A 311 4.40 1.99 -31.57
N SER A 312 3.91 2.17 -30.35
CA SER A 312 4.50 2.95 -29.27
C SER A 312 4.31 2.23 -27.94
N TYR A 313 5.07 2.63 -26.92
CA TYR A 313 4.99 2.08 -25.57
C TYR A 313 4.90 3.18 -24.51
N THR A 314 4.45 2.81 -23.31
CA THR A 314 4.41 3.67 -22.12
C THR A 314 5.63 3.49 -21.22
N GLY A 315 6.33 2.36 -21.34
CA GLY A 315 7.43 1.97 -20.45
C GLY A 315 6.99 1.21 -19.20
N ARG A 316 5.67 1.07 -18.96
CA ARG A 316 5.08 0.40 -17.78
C ARG A 316 4.87 -1.10 -17.96
N PHE A 317 5.04 -1.62 -19.17
CA PHE A 317 5.02 -3.06 -19.44
C PHE A 317 6.40 -3.47 -19.92
N ILE A 318 6.92 -4.56 -19.37
CA ILE A 318 8.16 -5.20 -19.81
C ILE A 318 7.83 -6.65 -20.14
N HIS A 319 8.16 -7.04 -21.36
CA HIS A 319 8.03 -8.40 -21.85
C HIS A 319 9.41 -9.00 -22.02
N ILE A 320 9.63 -10.17 -21.43
CA ILE A 320 10.93 -10.84 -21.41
C ILE A 320 10.78 -12.22 -22.02
N GLU A 321 11.50 -12.48 -23.10
CA GLU A 321 11.65 -13.82 -23.67
C GLU A 321 13.02 -14.37 -23.31
N GLN A 322 13.06 -15.59 -22.79
CA GLN A 322 14.27 -16.22 -22.32
C GLN A 322 14.46 -17.59 -22.96
N ASP A 323 15.65 -17.87 -23.48
CA ASP A 323 15.94 -19.16 -24.12
C ASP A 323 15.71 -20.34 -23.15
N ILE A 324 15.01 -21.37 -23.62
CA ILE A 324 14.61 -22.57 -22.87
C ILE A 324 15.62 -23.71 -23.02
N ASP A 325 16.35 -23.77 -24.13
CA ASP A 325 17.12 -24.95 -24.55
C ASP A 325 18.49 -25.09 -23.86
N ASN A 326 18.84 -24.15 -22.99
CA ASN A 326 20.17 -24.06 -22.40
C ASN A 326 20.19 -23.84 -20.88
N ASP A 327 19.19 -24.28 -20.12
CA ASP A 327 19.07 -24.05 -18.66
C ASP A 327 20.32 -24.43 -17.80
N LEU A 328 21.28 -25.17 -18.37
CA LEU A 328 22.64 -25.30 -17.80
C LEU A 328 23.41 -23.96 -17.68
N THR A 329 22.98 -22.88 -18.34
CA THR A 329 23.58 -21.53 -18.33
C THR A 329 22.93 -20.59 -17.32
N GLY A 330 21.82 -21.00 -16.68
CA GLY A 330 21.18 -20.28 -15.58
C GLY A 330 20.34 -19.07 -15.99
N PHE A 331 19.70 -19.07 -17.16
CA PHE A 331 18.79 -17.99 -17.57
C PHE A 331 17.62 -17.82 -16.61
N ARG A 332 17.10 -18.93 -16.06
CA ARG A 332 16.07 -18.96 -15.02
C ARG A 332 16.61 -18.72 -13.59
N ASN A 333 17.87 -18.30 -13.43
CA ASN A 333 18.44 -18.09 -12.11
C ASN A 333 17.88 -16.80 -11.48
N PRO A 334 17.02 -16.88 -10.45
CA PRO A 334 16.40 -15.71 -9.87
C PRO A 334 17.41 -14.75 -9.24
N GLU A 335 18.56 -15.22 -8.73
CA GLU A 335 19.56 -14.34 -8.11
C GLU A 335 20.11 -13.31 -9.12
N THR A 336 20.26 -13.72 -10.39
CA THR A 336 20.74 -12.81 -11.45
C THR A 336 19.69 -11.76 -11.77
N TRP A 337 18.44 -12.19 -11.88
CA TRP A 337 17.31 -11.30 -12.18
C TRP A 337 17.01 -10.33 -11.06
N ILE A 338 17.00 -10.80 -9.81
CA ILE A 338 16.82 -9.96 -8.62
C ILE A 338 17.85 -8.83 -8.65
N ALA A 339 19.15 -9.15 -8.73
CA ALA A 339 20.20 -8.14 -8.74
C ALA A 339 20.05 -7.13 -9.88
N ALA A 340 19.68 -7.58 -11.08
CA ALA A 340 19.49 -6.70 -12.23
C ALA A 340 18.23 -5.82 -12.12
N ILE A 341 17.13 -6.36 -11.59
CA ILE A 341 15.88 -5.63 -11.36
C ILE A 341 16.09 -4.60 -10.25
N GLU A 342 16.78 -4.93 -9.16
CA GLU A 342 17.05 -3.99 -8.07
C GLU A 342 17.90 -2.79 -8.53
N ASP A 343 18.80 -2.97 -9.49
CA ASP A 343 19.61 -1.90 -10.07
C ASP A 343 18.78 -1.04 -11.06
N ALA A 344 17.89 -1.65 -11.84
CA ALA A 344 17.02 -0.96 -12.78
C ALA A 344 15.83 -0.25 -12.10
N PHE A 345 15.37 -0.77 -10.96
CA PHE A 345 14.21 -0.29 -10.20
C PHE A 345 14.61 -0.06 -8.74
N ALA A 346 14.81 1.20 -8.39
CA ALA A 346 15.11 1.58 -7.02
C ALA A 346 13.95 1.21 -6.08
N PRO A 347 14.25 0.80 -4.83
CA PRO A 347 13.20 0.59 -3.83
C PRO A 347 12.44 1.88 -3.55
N LEU A 348 11.19 1.75 -3.09
CA LEU A 348 10.39 2.84 -2.57
C LEU A 348 11.21 3.57 -1.51
N SER A 349 11.19 4.91 -1.57
CA SER A 349 11.80 5.70 -0.52
C SER A 349 11.11 5.33 0.79
N THR A 350 11.84 4.69 1.71
CA THR A 350 11.30 4.35 3.02
C THR A 350 10.72 5.61 3.62
N PRO A 351 9.43 5.63 4.04
CA PRO A 351 8.90 6.75 4.81
C PRO A 351 9.86 6.99 5.99
N PRO A 352 10.27 8.25 6.21
CA PRO A 352 11.24 8.52 7.26
C PRO A 352 10.66 8.05 8.60
N THR A 353 11.47 7.35 9.40
CA THR A 353 11.01 6.72 10.65
C THR A 353 10.42 7.78 11.57
N THR A 354 9.11 7.73 11.77
CA THR A 354 8.41 8.67 12.65
C THR A 354 8.70 8.37 14.12
N SER A 355 8.87 9.43 14.89
CA SER A 355 9.14 9.43 16.32
C SER A 355 8.07 10.25 17.03
N THR A 356 7.61 9.77 18.20
CA THR A 356 6.60 10.47 19.01
C THR A 356 7.20 10.95 20.32
N ILE A 357 6.97 12.22 20.67
CA ILE A 357 7.38 12.80 21.95
C ILE A 357 6.24 13.60 22.59
N SER A 358 6.14 13.56 23.92
CA SER A 358 5.18 14.37 24.68
C SER A 358 5.88 15.33 25.65
N PHE A 359 5.25 16.48 25.86
CA PHE A 359 5.70 17.56 26.74
C PHE A 359 4.59 17.87 27.77
N GLN A 360 4.81 17.52 29.03
CA GLN A 360 3.85 17.68 30.13
C GLN A 360 4.60 17.84 31.46
N ASN A 361 4.37 18.95 32.17
CA ASN A 361 5.12 19.29 33.38
C ASN A 361 5.05 18.18 34.45
N GLY A 362 6.21 17.63 34.82
CA GLY A 362 6.35 16.57 35.81
C GLY A 362 6.08 15.15 35.28
N VAL A 363 5.88 14.97 33.97
CA VAL A 363 5.54 13.67 33.36
C VAL A 363 6.44 13.33 32.17
N ALA A 364 6.44 14.16 31.12
CA ALA A 364 7.08 13.86 29.84
C ALA A 364 7.76 15.12 29.26
N PRO A 365 8.86 15.00 28.49
CA PRO A 365 9.53 13.77 28.06
C PRO A 365 10.31 13.07 29.19
N SER A 366 10.39 13.70 30.36
CA SER A 366 10.83 13.07 31.59
C SER A 366 10.08 13.66 32.78
N VAL A 367 10.12 12.99 33.93
CA VAL A 367 9.54 13.49 35.19
C VAL A 367 10.13 14.83 35.67
N ALA A 368 11.25 15.26 35.08
CA ALA A 368 11.89 16.54 35.39
C ALA A 368 11.46 17.69 34.45
N TYR A 369 10.65 17.41 33.42
CA TYR A 369 10.20 18.44 32.50
C TYR A 369 9.34 19.49 33.21
N ALA A 370 9.68 20.76 33.00
CA ALA A 370 8.99 21.93 33.55
C ALA A 370 8.86 23.05 32.50
N GLY A 371 8.82 22.66 31.22
CA GLY A 371 8.85 23.58 30.07
C GLY A 371 7.48 24.04 29.57
N MET A 372 6.39 23.57 30.19
CA MET A 372 5.05 24.07 29.92
C MET A 372 4.76 25.27 30.82
N SER A 373 4.27 26.36 30.23
CA SER A 373 3.84 27.57 30.92
C SER A 373 2.42 27.93 30.51
N ASP A 374 1.64 28.48 31.45
CA ASP A 374 0.30 28.97 31.20
C ASP A 374 -0.10 30.15 32.08
N THR A 375 -1.02 30.98 31.59
CA THR A 375 -1.65 32.05 32.38
C THR A 375 -2.86 32.57 31.63
N PHE A 376 -3.90 33.02 32.34
CA PHE A 376 -5.01 33.72 31.70
C PHE A 376 -5.01 35.21 32.00
N LEU A 377 -5.36 35.98 30.97
CA LEU A 377 -5.49 37.43 30.98
C LEU A 377 -6.95 37.75 31.32
N LYS A 378 -7.21 38.56 32.36
CA LYS A 378 -8.57 38.85 32.83
C LYS A 378 -8.90 40.34 32.77
N ALA A 379 -9.91 40.73 31.99
CA ALA A 379 -10.23 42.13 31.69
C ALA A 379 -10.60 42.98 32.92
N ASN A 380 -11.39 42.42 33.84
CA ASN A 380 -11.82 43.12 35.06
C ASN A 380 -10.81 43.03 36.23
N GLU A 381 -9.70 42.32 36.05
CA GLU A 381 -8.56 42.33 36.97
C GLU A 381 -7.25 42.62 36.20
N PRO A 382 -7.15 43.76 35.49
CA PRO A 382 -6.30 43.86 34.31
C PRO A 382 -4.79 43.94 34.61
N ASN A 383 -4.42 44.06 35.89
CA ASN A 383 -3.04 44.13 36.37
C ASN A 383 -2.71 43.01 37.37
N THR A 384 -3.49 41.92 37.36
CA THR A 384 -3.27 40.76 38.24
C THR A 384 -2.83 39.56 37.42
N ALA A 385 -1.61 39.07 37.64
CA ALA A 385 -1.11 37.86 37.00
C ALA A 385 -1.80 36.60 37.54
N LYS A 386 -1.92 35.57 36.69
CA LYS A 386 -2.66 34.34 36.98
C LYS A 386 -1.85 33.06 36.84
N GLY A 387 -0.58 33.11 36.43
CA GLY A 387 0.21 31.90 36.16
C GLY A 387 0.42 30.93 37.33
N SER A 388 0.07 31.29 38.57
CA SER A 388 0.18 30.38 39.73
C SER A 388 -1.15 29.71 40.14
N VAL A 389 -2.21 29.89 39.35
CA VAL A 389 -3.52 29.31 39.64
C VAL A 389 -3.61 27.88 39.09
N VAL A 390 -4.43 27.03 39.71
CA VAL A 390 -4.55 25.61 39.35
C VAL A 390 -5.56 25.33 38.22
N THR A 391 -6.19 26.38 37.69
CA THR A 391 -7.28 26.29 36.70
C THR A 391 -7.14 27.39 35.67
N CYS A 392 -6.95 26.99 34.42
CA CYS A 392 -7.03 27.83 33.22
C CYS A 392 -8.48 28.25 32.97
N GLN A 393 -8.71 29.48 32.51
CA GLN A 393 -10.05 29.98 32.21
C GLN A 393 -10.07 30.77 30.90
N VAL A 394 -11.09 30.53 30.06
CA VAL A 394 -11.36 31.29 28.84
C VAL A 394 -12.82 31.68 28.79
N ASP A 395 -13.12 32.95 28.48
CA ASP A 395 -14.48 33.49 28.53
C ASP A 395 -14.60 34.78 27.71
N GLY A 396 -15.60 34.88 26.83
CA GLY A 396 -15.89 36.06 26.02
C GLY A 396 -16.87 37.06 26.63
N ASP A 397 -17.31 36.89 27.88
CA ASP A 397 -18.25 37.80 28.52
C ASP A 397 -17.74 39.25 28.60
N ALA A 398 -18.41 40.15 27.87
CA ALA A 398 -18.01 41.54 27.72
C ALA A 398 -17.80 42.28 29.06
N GLY A 399 -16.60 42.83 29.26
CA GLY A 399 -16.18 43.49 30.50
C GLY A 399 -15.67 42.55 31.59
N SER A 400 -15.62 41.23 31.34
CA SER A 400 -15.04 40.21 32.22
C SER A 400 -14.32 39.10 31.44
N GLU A 401 -13.86 39.43 30.23
CA GLU A 401 -13.21 38.52 29.30
C GLU A 401 -11.99 37.86 29.93
N LYS A 402 -11.73 36.61 29.54
CA LYS A 402 -10.60 35.80 29.97
C LYS A 402 -9.96 35.14 28.76
N TRP A 403 -8.68 35.40 28.50
CA TRP A 403 -7.93 34.74 27.41
C TRP A 403 -6.79 33.92 27.97
N GLN A 404 -6.66 32.67 27.55
CA GLN A 404 -5.66 31.74 28.08
C GLN A 404 -4.44 31.65 27.16
N ALA A 405 -3.26 31.92 27.69
CA ALA A 405 -1.99 31.68 27.01
C ALA A 405 -1.43 30.31 27.43
N LEU A 406 -0.86 29.58 26.47
CA LEU A 406 -0.21 28.28 26.66
C LEU A 406 1.08 28.24 25.84
N ARG A 407 2.18 27.74 26.42
CA ARG A 407 3.46 27.53 25.70
C ARG A 407 4.13 26.27 26.22
N TRP A 408 4.81 25.55 25.33
CA TRP A 408 5.67 24.41 25.66
C TRP A 408 7.07 24.64 25.10
N ASP A 409 8.10 24.33 25.89
CA ASP A 409 9.46 24.15 25.40
C ASP A 409 9.57 22.79 24.69
N VAL A 410 9.82 22.82 23.38
CA VAL A 410 9.90 21.65 22.49
C VAL A 410 11.34 21.23 22.18
N SER A 411 12.34 21.80 22.85
CA SER A 411 13.77 21.61 22.57
C SER A 411 14.31 20.18 22.72
N ALA A 412 13.49 19.24 23.20
CA ALA A 412 13.83 17.82 23.23
C ALA A 412 13.65 17.13 21.86
N ILE A 413 12.97 17.76 20.89
CA ILE A 413 12.93 17.29 19.49
C ILE A 413 14.30 17.59 18.84
N PRO A 414 14.92 16.62 18.14
CA PRO A 414 16.15 16.86 17.38
C PRO A 414 16.02 18.01 16.38
N SER A 415 17.04 18.87 16.31
CA SER A 415 17.07 19.94 15.30
C SER A 415 17.18 19.36 13.89
N GLY A 416 16.37 19.86 12.96
CA GLY A 416 16.33 19.38 11.57
C GLY A 416 15.26 18.33 11.30
N SER A 417 14.52 17.91 12.34
CA SER A 417 13.33 17.10 12.18
C SER A 417 12.18 17.86 11.50
N VAL A 418 11.32 17.12 10.82
CA VAL A 418 10.09 17.61 10.20
C VAL A 418 8.92 17.22 11.09
N ILE A 419 8.06 18.17 11.44
CA ILE A 419 6.88 17.94 12.28
C ILE A 419 5.71 17.46 11.42
N ASP A 420 5.21 16.25 11.73
CA ASP A 420 4.13 15.61 11.00
C ASP A 420 2.77 15.89 11.64
N GLU A 421 2.67 15.72 12.97
CA GLU A 421 1.42 15.88 13.72
C GLU A 421 1.66 16.56 15.07
N VAL A 422 0.72 17.42 15.49
CA VAL A 422 0.74 18.08 16.80
C VAL A 422 -0.64 17.98 17.45
N THR A 423 -0.69 17.47 18.67
CA THR A 423 -1.92 17.44 19.48
C THR A 423 -1.70 18.06 20.86
N VAL A 424 -2.69 18.83 21.33
CA VAL A 424 -2.77 19.34 22.69
C VAL A 424 -3.88 18.60 23.44
N THR A 425 -3.53 17.99 24.57
CA THR A 425 -4.47 17.33 25.48
C THR A 425 -4.59 18.11 26.77
N VAL A 426 -5.81 18.37 27.24
CA VAL A 426 -6.09 18.95 28.57
C VAL A 426 -7.22 18.23 29.27
N GLU A 427 -7.29 18.40 30.58
CA GLU A 427 -8.38 17.91 31.40
C GLU A 427 -9.40 19.03 31.66
N VAL A 428 -10.56 18.95 30.99
CA VAL A 428 -11.63 19.96 31.03
C VAL A 428 -12.50 19.80 32.28
N THR A 429 -12.60 20.87 33.05
CA THR A 429 -13.37 20.91 34.32
C THR A 429 -14.69 21.66 34.21
N ASN A 430 -14.80 22.61 33.27
CA ASN A 430 -16.05 23.24 32.86
C ASN A 430 -16.06 23.38 31.35
N LYS A 431 -17.06 22.80 30.69
CA LYS A 431 -17.16 22.77 29.23
C LYS A 431 -17.73 24.07 28.66
N THR A 432 -17.49 24.29 27.37
CA THR A 432 -18.14 25.35 26.58
C THR A 432 -19.24 24.79 25.68
N GLY A 433 -19.98 25.66 24.98
CA GLY A 433 -20.84 25.29 23.86
C GLY A 433 -20.08 25.28 22.53
N SER A 434 -20.79 24.96 21.44
CA SER A 434 -20.25 24.72 20.09
C SER A 434 -19.49 25.90 19.45
N SER A 435 -19.62 27.12 19.97
CA SER A 435 -18.89 28.29 19.48
C SER A 435 -17.37 28.24 19.76
N GLY A 436 -16.94 27.48 20.78
CA GLY A 436 -15.53 27.23 21.10
C GLY A 436 -14.66 28.48 21.30
N TYR A 437 -13.35 28.25 21.36
CA TYR A 437 -12.30 29.28 21.46
C TYR A 437 -11.23 29.03 20.42
N TYR A 438 -10.80 30.08 19.71
CA TYR A 438 -9.80 29.96 18.67
C TYR A 438 -8.39 30.03 19.26
N ALA A 439 -7.48 29.21 18.76
CA ALA A 439 -6.06 29.24 19.12
C ALA A 439 -5.29 30.15 18.15
N TYR A 440 -4.78 31.26 18.65
CA TYR A 440 -3.98 32.22 17.87
C TYR A 440 -2.50 32.13 18.27
N PRO A 441 -1.57 32.03 17.31
CA PRO A 441 -0.14 32.18 17.60
C PRO A 441 0.14 33.53 18.26
N LEU A 442 0.84 33.52 19.40
CA LEU A 442 1.30 34.75 20.05
C LEU A 442 2.57 35.27 19.37
N SER A 443 2.77 36.59 19.39
CA SER A 443 3.91 37.26 18.73
C SER A 443 4.80 38.02 19.73
N ARG A 444 4.59 37.82 21.04
CA ARG A 444 5.33 38.45 22.15
C ARG A 444 5.83 37.43 23.16
N ALA A 445 7.04 37.65 23.64
CA ALA A 445 7.65 36.87 24.72
C ALA A 445 7.00 37.22 26.08
N TRP A 446 5.84 36.63 26.36
CA TRP A 446 5.16 36.79 27.64
C TRP A 446 5.82 35.97 28.75
N SER A 447 5.62 36.40 30.00
CA SER A 447 6.08 35.69 31.19
C SER A 447 4.91 35.21 32.05
N GLU A 448 4.88 33.93 32.38
CA GLU A 448 3.84 33.28 33.18
C GLU A 448 3.56 34.00 34.51
N ALA A 449 4.62 34.41 35.20
CA ALA A 449 4.51 35.06 36.50
C ALA A 449 4.02 36.52 36.43
N ASN A 450 4.14 37.22 35.29
CA ASN A 450 3.88 38.66 35.20
C ASN A 450 2.86 39.06 34.13
N ALA A 451 2.49 38.18 33.20
CA ALA A 451 1.53 38.52 32.17
C ALA A 451 0.14 38.78 32.79
N THR A 452 -0.46 39.89 32.39
CA THR A 452 -1.79 40.37 32.78
C THR A 452 -2.54 40.85 31.55
N TRP A 453 -3.81 41.23 31.71
CA TRP A 453 -4.58 41.84 30.62
C TRP A 453 -3.89 43.03 29.94
N ASN A 454 -3.22 43.88 30.72
CA ASN A 454 -2.54 45.07 30.19
C ASN A 454 -1.08 44.81 29.76
N HIS A 455 -0.40 43.80 30.31
CA HIS A 455 1.04 43.62 30.14
C HIS A 455 1.40 42.18 29.76
N TYR A 456 2.29 41.97 28.80
CA TYR A 456 2.81 40.62 28.49
C TYR A 456 3.95 40.22 29.42
N ASP A 457 4.66 41.19 29.98
CA ASP A 457 5.73 40.98 30.95
C ASP A 457 5.85 42.22 31.87
N SER A 458 6.70 42.16 32.89
CA SER A 458 6.87 43.23 33.89
C SER A 458 7.01 44.62 33.26
N ALA A 459 5.97 45.46 33.43
CA ALA A 459 5.87 46.82 32.89
C ALA A 459 5.93 46.95 31.35
N LEU A 460 5.83 45.85 30.59
CA LEU A 460 5.77 45.83 29.13
C LEU A 460 4.33 45.58 28.67
N ALA A 461 3.71 46.61 28.10
CA ALA A 461 2.30 46.58 27.70
C ALA A 461 2.08 45.83 26.39
N TRP A 462 0.98 45.09 26.30
CA TRP A 462 0.43 44.65 25.01
C TRP A 462 0.14 45.87 24.12
N GLN A 463 0.18 45.71 22.80
CA GLN A 463 -0.26 46.77 21.89
C GLN A 463 -1.74 47.08 22.11
N VAL A 464 -2.57 46.04 22.25
CA VAL A 464 -3.97 46.14 22.67
C VAL A 464 -4.18 45.17 23.83
N ALA A 465 -4.83 45.66 24.88
CA ALA A 465 -5.09 44.87 26.08
C ALA A 465 -5.79 43.54 25.74
N GLY A 466 -5.44 42.49 26.47
CA GLY A 466 -5.85 41.11 26.17
C GLY A 466 -5.07 40.48 25.01
N ALA A 467 -3.88 41.00 24.68
CA ALA A 467 -3.05 40.51 23.57
C ALA A 467 -3.76 40.50 22.22
N SER A 468 -4.61 41.51 21.96
CA SER A 468 -5.50 41.55 20.79
C SER A 468 -4.95 42.38 19.62
N GLY A 469 -3.78 43.01 19.78
CA GLY A 469 -3.15 43.81 18.74
C GLY A 469 -2.42 42.97 17.70
N ALA A 470 -2.21 43.54 16.51
CA ALA A 470 -1.46 42.92 15.42
C ALA A 470 0.03 42.69 15.74
N LEU A 471 0.57 43.32 16.80
CA LEU A 471 1.90 43.03 17.32
C LEU A 471 1.88 42.04 18.49
N ASP A 472 0.70 41.62 18.95
CA ASP A 472 0.55 40.78 20.13
C ASP A 472 0.32 39.31 19.76
N ARG A 473 -0.43 39.07 18.67
CA ARG A 473 -0.76 37.76 18.10
C ARG A 473 -1.02 37.86 16.60
N GLU A 474 -0.98 36.73 15.93
CA GLU A 474 -1.42 36.59 14.54
C GLU A 474 -2.95 36.73 14.40
N SER A 475 -3.41 37.23 13.25
CA SER A 475 -4.86 37.42 13.00
C SER A 475 -5.59 36.14 12.60
N THR A 476 -4.86 35.14 12.10
CA THR A 476 -5.40 33.86 11.64
C THR A 476 -5.22 32.81 12.74
N PRO A 477 -6.30 32.18 13.23
CA PRO A 477 -6.16 31.10 14.20
C PRO A 477 -5.66 29.81 13.54
N VAL A 478 -4.92 29.00 14.29
CA VAL A 478 -4.38 27.71 13.86
C VAL A 478 -5.25 26.52 14.27
N ALA A 479 -6.25 26.73 15.12
CA ALA A 479 -7.24 25.73 15.52
C ALA A 479 -8.48 26.38 16.15
N LEU A 480 -9.59 25.63 16.20
CA LEU A 480 -10.79 25.93 16.98
C LEU A 480 -10.98 24.86 18.06
N TRP A 481 -11.12 25.28 19.31
CA TRP A 481 -11.28 24.39 20.45
C TRP A 481 -12.68 24.49 21.07
N ALA A 482 -13.49 23.45 20.94
CA ALA A 482 -14.88 23.43 21.42
C ALA A 482 -15.22 22.16 22.22
N PRO A 483 -14.66 21.97 23.42
CA PRO A 483 -14.98 20.80 24.24
C PRO A 483 -16.42 20.88 24.75
N GLU A 484 -17.26 19.94 24.31
CA GLU A 484 -18.68 19.85 24.68
C GLU A 484 -18.96 18.89 25.85
N VAL A 485 -17.92 18.31 26.44
CA VAL A 485 -17.94 17.42 27.62
C VAL A 485 -16.78 17.77 28.56
N THR A 486 -16.92 17.41 29.84
CA THR A 486 -15.84 17.45 30.83
C THR A 486 -14.99 16.18 30.76
N GLY A 487 -13.75 16.24 31.20
CA GLY A 487 -12.78 15.15 31.12
C GLY A 487 -11.65 15.45 30.13
N THR A 488 -10.88 14.43 29.79
CA THR A 488 -9.77 14.56 28.85
C THR A 488 -10.26 14.93 27.45
N HIS A 489 -9.69 16.00 26.89
CA HIS A 489 -9.98 16.47 25.54
C HIS A 489 -8.69 16.73 24.77
N THR A 490 -8.66 16.32 23.51
CA THR A 490 -7.53 16.53 22.60
C THR A 490 -7.93 17.43 21.44
N LEU A 491 -7.02 18.30 21.01
CA LEU A 491 -7.16 19.20 19.88
C LEU A 491 -5.91 19.08 18.99
N SER A 492 -6.10 18.95 17.69
CA SER A 492 -4.99 19.06 16.72
C SER A 492 -4.60 20.53 16.52
N LEU A 493 -3.29 20.81 16.55
CA LEU A 493 -2.72 22.10 16.17
C LEU A 493 -2.04 22.00 14.81
N ASN A 494 -1.95 23.10 14.08
CA ASN A 494 -1.19 23.15 12.84
C ASN A 494 0.31 22.79 13.09
N PRO A 495 0.84 21.72 12.46
CA PRO A 495 2.25 21.33 12.55
C PRO A 495 3.24 22.45 12.22
N ASP A 496 2.94 23.32 11.24
CA ASP A 496 3.80 24.42 10.80
C ASP A 496 4.16 25.39 11.94
N LEU A 497 3.24 25.54 12.91
CA LEU A 497 3.48 26.39 14.08
C LEU A 497 4.59 25.80 14.96
N VAL A 498 4.54 24.49 15.23
CA VAL A 498 5.55 23.80 16.04
C VAL A 498 6.85 23.62 15.25
N GLN A 499 6.77 23.43 13.93
CA GLN A 499 7.95 23.48 13.06
C GLN A 499 8.67 24.83 13.21
N THR A 500 7.93 25.94 13.21
CA THR A 500 8.51 27.28 13.44
C THR A 500 9.16 27.40 14.82
N TRP A 501 8.58 26.78 15.87
CA TRP A 501 9.18 26.76 17.21
C TRP A 501 10.46 25.95 17.26
N LEU A 502 10.54 24.85 16.51
CA LEU A 502 11.72 24.00 16.41
C LEU A 502 12.85 24.71 15.64
N ASP A 503 12.54 25.27 14.47
CA ASP A 503 13.49 25.94 13.58
C ASP A 503 14.00 27.25 14.18
N PHE A 504 13.11 27.97 14.87
CA PHE A 504 13.39 29.27 15.48
C PHE A 504 12.92 29.33 16.94
N PRO A 505 13.65 28.70 17.89
CA PRO A 505 13.23 28.65 19.29
C PRO A 505 12.98 30.02 19.94
N ALA A 506 13.65 31.07 19.46
CA ALA A 506 13.43 32.45 19.91
C ALA A 506 12.05 33.02 19.54
N LEU A 507 11.32 32.39 18.61
CA LEU A 507 9.98 32.75 18.16
C LEU A 507 8.88 31.90 18.81
N ASN A 508 9.22 30.95 19.69
CA ASN A 508 8.23 30.17 20.42
C ASN A 508 7.58 31.01 21.53
N TYR A 509 6.44 31.62 21.20
CA TYR A 509 5.62 32.38 22.13
C TYR A 509 4.33 31.66 22.52
N GLY A 510 4.11 30.44 22.02
CA GLY A 510 2.91 29.67 22.30
C GLY A 510 1.66 30.20 21.59
N ILE A 511 0.51 29.87 22.16
CA ILE A 511 -0.82 30.20 21.62
C ILE A 511 -1.67 30.95 22.65
N LEU A 512 -2.64 31.72 22.15
CA LEU A 512 -3.70 32.36 22.91
C LEU A 512 -5.05 31.77 22.51
N LEU A 513 -5.78 31.24 23.48
CA LEU A 513 -7.19 30.88 23.32
C LEU A 513 -8.05 32.11 23.57
N ALA A 514 -8.81 32.53 22.55
CA ALA A 514 -9.71 33.66 22.66
C ALA A 514 -10.90 33.54 21.70
N ASN A 515 -12.05 34.05 22.14
CA ASN A 515 -13.24 34.22 21.32
C ASN A 515 -14.18 35.22 22.03
N GLU A 516 -14.30 36.42 21.48
CA GLU A 516 -15.15 37.48 22.03
C GLU A 516 -16.65 37.20 21.87
N ASP A 517 -17.02 36.31 20.96
CA ASP A 517 -18.43 35.96 20.70
C ASP A 517 -18.93 34.80 21.58
N ASN A 518 -18.04 34.09 22.28
CA ASN A 518 -18.40 32.95 23.11
C ASN A 518 -18.43 33.32 24.60
N THR A 519 -19.62 33.55 25.11
CA THR A 519 -19.88 33.90 26.52
C THR A 519 -20.05 32.68 27.44
N ASN A 520 -19.93 31.46 26.92
CA ASN A 520 -19.93 30.26 27.74
C ASN A 520 -18.50 29.84 28.07
N GLY A 521 -18.06 30.16 29.30
CA GLY A 521 -16.69 29.95 29.74
C GLY A 521 -16.21 28.48 29.66
N LEU A 522 -14.93 28.30 29.34
CA LEU A 522 -14.22 27.03 29.37
C LEU A 522 -13.16 27.06 30.48
N ASP A 523 -13.19 26.07 31.39
CA ASP A 523 -12.17 25.88 32.42
C ASP A 523 -11.50 24.51 32.29
N PHE A 524 -10.18 24.46 32.44
CA PHE A 524 -9.39 23.24 32.41
C PHE A 524 -8.20 23.33 33.38
N HIS A 525 -7.57 22.20 33.67
CA HIS A 525 -6.42 22.15 34.56
C HIS A 525 -5.21 22.90 33.98
N SER A 526 -4.54 23.69 34.82
CA SER A 526 -3.28 24.36 34.47
C SER A 526 -2.07 23.45 34.70
N GLY A 527 -0.87 23.93 34.34
CA GLY A 527 0.41 23.35 34.71
C GLY A 527 0.58 23.18 36.23
N GLU A 528 -0.19 23.90 37.04
CA GLU A 528 -0.17 23.86 38.51
C GLU A 528 -1.21 22.93 39.12
N ALA A 529 -1.94 22.16 38.31
CA ALA A 529 -2.82 21.12 38.81
C ALA A 529 -2.06 20.14 39.72
N THR A 530 -2.75 19.69 40.78
CA THR A 530 -2.19 18.79 41.79
C THR A 530 -1.83 17.43 41.23
N THR A 531 -2.62 16.95 40.27
CA THR A 531 -2.39 15.67 39.58
C THR A 531 -1.57 15.95 38.33
N ALA A 532 -0.34 15.45 38.27
CA ALA A 532 0.56 15.74 37.15
C ALA A 532 0.04 15.24 35.79
N SER A 533 -0.72 14.13 35.78
CA SER A 533 -1.32 13.57 34.56
C SER A 533 -2.48 14.39 33.99
N GLU A 534 -3.09 15.28 34.78
CA GLU A 534 -4.20 16.15 34.37
C GLU A 534 -3.72 17.49 33.81
N ARG A 535 -2.40 17.76 33.85
CA ARG A 535 -1.80 19.00 33.34
C ARG A 535 -1.80 19.02 31.81
N PRO A 536 -1.80 20.20 31.15
CA PRO A 536 -1.75 20.28 29.70
C PRO A 536 -0.54 19.56 29.09
N LYS A 537 -0.79 18.74 28.08
CA LYS A 537 0.20 17.94 27.35
C LYS A 537 0.22 18.34 25.88
N LEU A 538 1.40 18.57 25.32
CA LEU A 538 1.64 18.64 23.87
C LEU A 538 2.25 17.31 23.42
N THR A 539 1.69 16.67 22.41
CA THR A 539 2.29 15.49 21.75
C THR A 539 2.66 15.86 20.33
N VAL A 540 3.85 15.46 19.90
CA VAL A 540 4.41 15.78 18.58
C VAL A 540 4.91 14.49 17.92
N VAL A 541 4.48 14.26 16.69
CA VAL A 541 5.01 13.23 15.78
C VAL A 541 5.93 13.93 14.78
N TYR A 542 7.14 13.38 14.57
CA TYR A 542 8.16 13.97 13.71
C TYR A 542 9.07 12.92 13.09
N HIS A 543 9.81 13.28 12.04
CA HIS A 543 10.85 12.44 11.46
C HIS A 543 12.17 13.17 11.23
#